data_AF-A0A2N8HBY6-F1
#
_entry.id   AF-A0A2N8HBY6-F1
#
_cell.length_a   1.000
_cell.length_b   1.000
_cell.length_c   1.000
_cell.angle_alpha   90.00
_cell.angle_beta   90.00
_cell.angle_gamma   90.00
#
_symmetry.space_group_name_H-M   'P 1'
#
loop_
_entity.id
_entity.type
_entity.pdbx_description
1 polymer ?
#
loop_
_entity_poly.entity_id
_entity_poly.type
_entity_poly.pdbx_seq_one_letter_code
_entity_poly.pdbx_strand_id
1 'polypeptide(L)'
;MTRHVCFLGERRTKMMTPEQKAFHELGAAKAFLFNKIEAARSYARQFYGESYCELTRKERKDCWKHSEINFFIKLVRERRDVCRAWVPLKERNCKNCMHLHRGMKSDSPCFDCPGIDDEIPSNWEPRKEGE
;
A
#
# COMPACT_ATOMS: atom_id res chain seq x y z
N MET A 1 -47.94 -8.01 -26.17
CA MET A 1 -47.44 -6.82 -25.45
C MET A 1 -46.39 -7.26 -24.45
N THR A 2 -45.30 -6.51 -24.44
CA THR A 2 -43.98 -6.74 -23.87
C THR A 2 -43.96 -6.83 -22.36
N ARG A 3 -43.02 -7.60 -21.80
CA ARG A 3 -42.13 -7.15 -20.71
C ARG A 3 -40.92 -8.06 -20.62
N HIS A 4 -39.88 -7.68 -21.39
CA HIS A 4 -38.52 -8.11 -21.13
C HIS A 4 -38.09 -7.52 -19.78
N VAL A 5 -37.86 -8.39 -18.80
CA VAL A 5 -37.18 -8.01 -17.56
C VAL A 5 -35.70 -7.98 -17.89
N CYS A 6 -35.16 -6.78 -18.12
CA CYS A 6 -33.72 -6.58 -18.19
C CYS A 6 -33.15 -6.84 -16.80
N PHE A 7 -32.48 -7.98 -16.61
CA PHE A 7 -31.53 -8.16 -15.53
C PHE A 7 -30.39 -7.15 -15.73
N LEU A 8 -30.48 -6.01 -15.04
CA LEU A 8 -29.33 -5.15 -14.84
C LEU A 8 -28.38 -5.92 -13.91
N GLY A 9 -27.40 -6.60 -14.50
CA GLY A 9 -26.28 -7.14 -13.76
C GLY A 9 -25.60 -6.01 -13.00
N GLU A 10 -25.79 -5.99 -11.69
CA GLU A 10 -25.00 -5.17 -10.78
C GLU A 10 -23.54 -5.53 -11.00
N ARG A 11 -22.80 -4.67 -11.70
CA ARG A 11 -21.34 -4.68 -11.61
C ARG A 11 -21.02 -4.32 -10.16
N ARG A 12 -20.83 -5.33 -9.31
CA ARG A 12 -20.07 -5.18 -8.05
C ARG A 12 -18.73 -4.60 -8.44
N THR A 13 -18.57 -3.28 -8.30
CA THR A 13 -17.24 -2.71 -8.15
C THR A 13 -16.62 -3.44 -6.97
N LYS A 14 -15.61 -4.27 -7.22
CA LYS A 14 -14.89 -4.98 -6.15
C LYS A 14 -14.32 -3.89 -5.24
N MET A 15 -14.95 -3.67 -4.09
CA MET A 15 -14.41 -2.77 -3.08
C MET A 15 -13.11 -3.40 -2.61
N MET A 16 -12.01 -2.71 -2.88
CA MET A 16 -10.67 -3.19 -2.54
C MET A 16 -10.55 -3.26 -1.03
N THR A 17 -10.07 -4.38 -0.48
CA THR A 17 -9.84 -4.47 0.97
C THR A 17 -8.75 -3.47 1.39
N PRO A 18 -8.72 -3.02 2.65
CA PRO A 18 -7.65 -2.14 3.14
C PRO A 18 -6.24 -2.69 2.88
N GLU A 19 -6.05 -4.01 3.00
CA GLU A 19 -4.79 -4.70 2.66
C GLU A 19 -4.45 -4.58 1.17
N GLN A 20 -5.39 -4.91 0.29
CA GLN A 20 -5.21 -4.80 -1.15
C GLN A 20 -4.91 -3.34 -1.55
N LYS A 21 -5.56 -2.38 -0.88
CA LYS A 21 -5.33 -0.96 -1.07
C LYS A 21 -3.91 -0.57 -0.67
N ALA A 22 -3.43 -1.00 0.49
CA ALA A 22 -2.07 -0.74 0.94
C ALA A 22 -1.02 -1.30 -0.04
N PHE A 23 -1.23 -2.53 -0.52
CA PHE A 23 -0.36 -3.15 -1.52
C PHE A 23 -0.37 -2.38 -2.86
N HIS A 24 -1.56 -2.03 -3.35
CA HIS A 24 -1.72 -1.27 -4.60
C HIS A 24 -1.06 0.11 -4.51
N GLU A 25 -1.28 0.84 -3.42
CA GLU A 25 -0.68 2.16 -3.20
C GLU A 25 0.85 2.10 -3.09
N LEU A 26 1.41 1.08 -2.44
CA LEU A 26 2.86 0.85 -2.44
C LEU A 26 3.38 0.57 -3.86
N GLY A 27 2.67 -0.24 -4.64
CA GLY A 27 3.00 -0.50 -6.04
C GLY A 27 3.02 0.78 -6.87
N ALA A 28 1.98 1.61 -6.75
CA ALA A 28 1.88 2.89 -7.42
C ALA A 28 3.03 3.84 -7.00
N ALA A 29 3.33 3.96 -5.71
CA ALA A 29 4.43 4.79 -5.22
C ALA A 29 5.79 4.35 -5.79
N LYS A 30 6.04 3.04 -5.88
CA LYS A 30 7.26 2.49 -6.51
C LYS A 30 7.34 2.83 -8.00
N ALA A 31 6.22 2.73 -8.73
CA ALA A 31 6.17 3.08 -10.15
C ALA A 31 6.47 4.58 -10.37
N PHE A 32 5.90 5.46 -9.53
CA PHE A 32 6.21 6.89 -9.60
C PHE A 32 7.68 7.19 -9.28
N LEU A 33 8.25 6.54 -8.26
CA LEU A 33 9.67 6.68 -7.93
C LEU A 33 10.57 6.25 -9.10
N PHE A 34 10.25 5.12 -9.75
CA PHE A 34 10.95 4.66 -10.94
C PHE A 34 10.92 5.72 -12.06
N ASN A 35 9.75 6.30 -12.35
CA ASN A 35 9.61 7.37 -13.34
C ASN A 35 10.45 8.60 -13.00
N LYS A 36 10.55 8.99 -11.72
CA LYS A 36 11.40 10.11 -11.30
C LYS A 36 12.89 9.80 -11.40
N ILE A 37 13.31 8.55 -11.16
CA ILE A 37 14.70 8.10 -11.42
C ILE A 37 15.03 8.24 -12.91
N GLU A 38 14.12 7.81 -13.79
CA GLU A 38 14.30 7.94 -15.24
C GLU A 38 14.30 9.40 -15.70
N ALA A 39 13.49 10.25 -15.08
CA ALA A 39 13.51 11.70 -15.32
C ALA A 39 14.86 12.31 -14.94
N ALA A 40 15.44 11.94 -13.79
CA ALA A 40 16.76 12.39 -13.36
C ALA A 40 17.86 11.95 -14.33
N ARG A 41 17.80 10.71 -14.83
CA ARG A 41 18.74 10.17 -15.82
C ARG A 41 18.60 10.86 -17.18
N SER A 42 17.37 11.16 -17.59
CA SER A 42 17.11 11.89 -18.84
C SER A 42 17.57 13.34 -18.77
N TYR A 43 17.33 14.01 -17.64
CA TYR A 43 17.84 15.35 -17.39
C TYR A 43 19.38 15.40 -17.42
N ALA A 44 20.04 14.41 -16.80
CA ALA A 44 21.50 14.30 -16.85
C ALA A 44 22.02 14.31 -18.29
N ARG A 45 21.44 13.45 -19.15
CA ARG A 45 21.82 13.36 -20.56
C ARG A 45 21.52 14.64 -21.34
N GLN A 46 20.40 15.29 -21.07
CA GLN A 46 19.98 16.49 -21.81
C GLN A 46 20.75 17.75 -21.42
N PHE A 47 21.03 17.93 -20.12
CA PHE A 47 21.60 19.17 -19.61
C PHE A 47 23.13 19.12 -19.50
N TYR A 48 23.68 17.97 -19.06
CA TYR A 48 25.13 17.79 -18.89
C TYR A 48 25.77 17.04 -20.06
N GLY A 49 24.99 16.41 -20.94
CA GLY A 49 25.52 15.59 -22.03
C GLY A 49 26.10 14.24 -21.58
N GLU A 50 25.98 13.90 -20.30
CA GLU A 50 26.60 12.73 -19.69
C GLU A 50 25.58 11.77 -19.07
N SER A 51 26.00 10.52 -18.85
CA SER A 51 25.24 9.59 -18.03
C SER A 51 25.22 10.07 -16.58
N TYR A 52 24.10 9.88 -15.89
CA TYR A 52 23.96 10.23 -14.47
C TYR A 52 25.08 9.63 -13.58
N CYS A 53 25.61 8.45 -13.94
CA CYS A 53 26.69 7.79 -13.20
C CYS A 53 28.05 8.47 -13.35
N GLU A 54 28.26 9.29 -14.37
CA GLU A 54 29.51 10.03 -14.57
C GLU A 54 29.50 11.40 -13.87
N LEU A 55 28.30 11.92 -13.60
CA LEU A 55 28.13 13.21 -12.94
C LEU A 55 28.77 13.30 -11.56
N THR A 56 29.26 14.50 -11.24
CA THR A 56 29.71 14.85 -9.91
C THR A 56 28.57 14.84 -8.90
N ARG A 57 28.92 14.81 -7.60
CA ARG A 57 27.92 14.86 -6.52
C ARG A 57 27.02 16.10 -6.59
N LYS A 58 27.54 17.25 -7.03
CA LYS A 58 26.77 18.51 -7.11
C LYS A 58 25.73 18.44 -8.22
N GLU A 59 26.10 17.94 -9.39
CA GLU A 59 25.22 17.79 -10.54
C GLU A 59 24.15 16.73 -10.29
N ARG A 60 24.51 15.60 -9.66
CA ARG A 60 23.53 14.60 -9.22
C ARG A 60 22.46 15.17 -8.28
N LYS A 61 22.86 16.05 -7.36
CA LYS A 61 21.92 16.75 -6.46
C LYS A 61 20.98 17.66 -7.25
N ASP A 62 21.44 18.30 -8.31
CA ASP A 62 20.60 19.12 -9.18
C ASP A 62 19.57 18.26 -9.92
N CYS A 63 20.01 17.13 -10.51
CA CYS A 63 19.10 16.15 -11.11
C CYS A 63 18.03 15.65 -10.11
N TRP A 64 18.40 15.43 -8.85
CA TRP A 64 17.47 15.03 -7.79
C TRP A 64 16.46 16.11 -7.45
N LYS A 65 16.91 17.37 -7.42
CA LYS A 65 16.03 18.52 -7.18
C LYS A 65 15.04 18.66 -8.34
N HIS A 66 15.52 18.57 -9.58
CA HIS A 66 14.68 18.70 -10.76
C HIS A 66 13.63 17.56 -10.88
N SER A 67 14.03 16.33 -10.57
CA SER A 67 13.12 15.16 -10.61
C SER A 67 12.21 15.04 -9.39
N GLU A 68 12.47 15.79 -8.32
CA GLU A 68 11.77 15.70 -7.02
C GLU A 68 11.86 14.30 -6.38
N ILE A 69 12.93 13.56 -6.65
CA ILE A 69 13.06 12.15 -6.27
C ILE A 69 12.91 11.93 -4.75
N ASN A 70 13.37 12.88 -3.93
CA ASN A 70 13.30 12.79 -2.47
C ASN A 70 11.86 12.68 -1.95
N PHE A 71 10.91 13.37 -2.58
CA PHE A 71 9.50 13.29 -2.21
C PHE A 71 8.98 11.85 -2.42
N PHE A 72 9.28 11.24 -3.55
CA PHE A 72 8.82 9.90 -3.87
C PHE A 72 9.54 8.81 -3.07
N ILE A 73 10.81 9.03 -2.68
CA ILE A 73 11.49 8.15 -1.73
C ILE A 73 10.75 8.15 -0.38
N LYS A 74 10.38 9.33 0.12
CA LYS A 74 9.60 9.45 1.37
C LYS A 74 8.24 8.76 1.22
N LEU A 75 7.52 9.03 0.13
CA LEU A 75 6.23 8.40 -0.14
C LEU A 75 6.32 6.86 -0.18
N VAL A 76 7.32 6.29 -0.86
CA VAL A 76 7.52 4.83 -0.90
C VAL A 76 7.76 4.27 0.49
N ARG A 77 8.53 4.96 1.35
CA ARG A 77 8.76 4.52 2.74
C ARG A 77 7.45 4.50 3.53
N GLU A 78 6.68 5.58 3.50
CA GLU A 78 5.39 5.67 4.17
C GLU A 78 4.41 4.57 3.72
N ARG A 79 4.28 4.34 2.41
CA ARG A 79 3.41 3.26 1.89
C ARG A 79 3.94 1.87 2.21
N ARG A 80 5.27 1.71 2.30
CA ARG A 80 5.89 0.44 2.68
C ARG A 80 5.58 0.11 4.14
N ASP A 81 5.57 1.11 5.02
CA ASP A 81 5.27 0.92 6.43
C ASP A 81 3.79 0.55 6.62
N VAL A 82 2.88 1.22 5.93
CA VAL A 82 1.45 0.83 5.89
C VAL A 82 1.26 -0.59 5.36
N CYS A 83 1.97 -0.96 4.29
CA CYS A 83 1.90 -2.31 3.74
C CYS A 83 2.47 -3.37 4.70
N ARG A 84 3.53 -3.04 5.45
CA ARG A 84 4.17 -3.94 6.42
C ARG A 84 3.34 -4.17 7.68
N ALA A 85 2.48 -3.23 8.05
CA ALA A 85 1.52 -3.43 9.13
C ALA A 85 0.65 -4.66 8.86
N TRP A 86 0.36 -4.97 7.59
CA TRP A 86 -0.35 -6.20 7.21
C TRP A 86 0.56 -7.42 7.30
N VAL A 87 0.40 -8.18 8.39
CA VAL A 87 1.10 -9.45 8.65
C VAL A 87 0.64 -10.52 7.64
N PRO A 88 1.52 -11.43 7.17
CA PRO A 88 1.13 -12.55 6.31
C PRO A 88 -0.01 -13.35 6.93
N LEU A 89 -0.97 -13.82 6.12
CA LEU A 89 -2.17 -14.54 6.60
C LEU A 89 -1.85 -15.66 7.60
N LYS A 90 -0.82 -16.46 7.32
CA LYS A 90 -0.35 -17.59 8.15
C LYS A 90 0.20 -17.18 9.54
N GLU A 91 0.51 -15.90 9.72
CA GLU A 91 1.07 -15.36 10.97
C GLU A 91 0.02 -14.54 11.75
N ARG A 92 -1.18 -14.35 11.19
CA ARG A 92 -2.29 -13.64 11.83
C ARG A 92 -2.91 -14.51 12.91
N ASN A 93 -3.06 -13.96 14.11
CA ASN A 93 -3.73 -14.61 15.22
C ASN A 93 -4.36 -13.56 16.14
N CYS A 94 -5.18 -14.00 17.11
CA CYS A 94 -5.81 -13.08 18.05
C CYS A 94 -4.78 -12.26 18.85
N LYS A 95 -3.62 -12.86 19.19
CA LYS A 95 -2.57 -12.18 19.98
C LYS A 95 -1.95 -10.99 19.25
N ASN A 96 -1.91 -10.99 17.92
CA ASN A 96 -1.37 -9.86 17.15
C ASN A 96 -2.44 -9.02 16.40
N CYS A 97 -3.73 -9.28 16.64
CA CYS A 97 -4.84 -8.47 16.13
C CYS A 97 -5.02 -7.17 16.95
N MET A 98 -5.45 -6.07 16.32
CA MET A 98 -5.83 -4.81 17.00
C MET A 98 -6.98 -4.99 18.00
N HIS A 99 -7.84 -5.99 17.79
CA HIS A 99 -8.99 -6.22 18.65
C HIS A 99 -8.70 -7.12 19.85
N LEU A 100 -7.42 -7.44 20.15
CA LEU A 100 -7.09 -8.20 21.36
C LEU A 100 -7.67 -7.49 22.59
N HIS A 101 -8.35 -8.26 23.46
CA HIS A 101 -9.05 -7.78 24.66
C HIS A 101 -10.32 -6.94 24.43
N ARG A 102 -10.78 -6.72 23.19
CA ARG A 102 -12.13 -6.19 22.97
C ARG A 102 -13.16 -7.26 23.32
N GLY A 103 -14.17 -6.89 24.11
CA GLY A 103 -15.18 -7.83 24.58
C GLY A 103 -16.06 -8.37 23.44
N MET A 104 -16.56 -9.61 23.60
CA MET A 104 -17.46 -10.30 22.66
C MET A 104 -18.90 -9.79 22.73
N LYS A 105 -19.11 -8.48 22.78
CA LYS A 105 -20.46 -7.91 22.68
C LYS A 105 -20.93 -7.96 21.22
N SER A 106 -22.24 -7.95 20.98
CA SER A 106 -22.86 -8.00 19.63
C SER A 106 -22.26 -7.00 18.65
N ASP A 107 -21.82 -5.84 19.15
CA ASP A 107 -21.33 -4.74 18.32
C ASP A 107 -19.81 -4.79 18.12
N SER A 108 -19.15 -5.85 18.62
CA SER A 108 -17.69 -5.98 18.53
C SER A 108 -17.27 -6.63 17.21
N PRO A 109 -16.13 -6.22 16.63
CA PRO A 109 -15.54 -6.90 15.47
C PRO A 109 -15.21 -8.38 15.73
N CYS A 110 -15.16 -8.77 17.02
CA CYS A 110 -14.87 -10.12 17.47
C CYS A 110 -16.11 -10.96 17.79
N PHE A 111 -17.33 -10.43 17.69
CA PHE A 111 -18.55 -11.13 18.10
C PHE A 111 -18.76 -12.45 17.34
N ASP A 112 -18.69 -12.37 16.00
CA ASP A 112 -18.77 -13.52 15.09
C ASP A 112 -17.40 -13.93 14.58
N CYS A 113 -16.32 -13.43 15.18
CA CYS A 113 -15.00 -13.91 14.85
C CYS A 113 -14.85 -15.30 15.49
N PRO A 114 -14.51 -16.35 14.74
CA PRO A 114 -14.32 -17.71 15.28
C PRO A 114 -13.05 -17.83 16.16
N GLY A 115 -12.70 -16.77 16.89
CA GLY A 115 -11.43 -16.58 17.57
C GLY A 115 -11.05 -17.72 18.51
N ILE A 116 -9.72 -17.87 18.68
CA ILE A 116 -8.97 -18.91 19.41
C ILE A 116 -9.06 -20.32 18.80
N ASP A 117 -10.21 -20.75 18.30
CA ASP A 117 -10.40 -22.13 17.80
C ASP A 117 -9.96 -22.33 16.33
N ASP A 118 -9.94 -21.26 15.52
CA ASP A 118 -9.39 -21.26 14.15
C ASP A 118 -7.95 -20.70 14.08
N GLU A 119 -7.11 -21.31 13.23
CA GLU A 119 -5.69 -20.90 13.04
C GLU A 119 -5.53 -19.46 12.51
N ILE A 120 -6.53 -18.90 11.79
CA ILE A 120 -6.47 -17.57 11.17
C ILE A 120 -7.77 -16.79 11.44
N PRO A 121 -7.75 -15.68 12.20
CA PRO A 121 -8.97 -14.90 12.48
C PRO A 121 -9.50 -14.20 11.23
N SER A 122 -10.80 -14.39 10.93
CA SER A 122 -11.47 -13.80 9.76
C SER A 122 -11.53 -12.27 9.78
N ASN A 123 -11.65 -11.67 10.98
CA ASN A 123 -11.74 -10.21 11.19
C ASN A 123 -10.42 -9.65 11.72
N TRP A 124 -9.28 -10.24 11.33
CA TRP A 124 -7.98 -9.76 11.78
C TRP A 124 -7.67 -8.37 11.20
N GLU A 125 -7.30 -7.44 12.08
CA GLU A 125 -6.80 -6.11 11.71
C GLU A 125 -5.41 -5.87 12.31
N PRO A 126 -4.51 -5.20 11.56
CA PRO A 126 -3.15 -4.95 12.02
C PRO A 126 -3.13 -3.95 13.17
N ARG A 127 -2.34 -4.21 14.21
CA ARG A 127 -2.05 -3.20 15.22
C ARG A 127 -1.28 -2.03 14.62
N LYS A 128 -1.60 -0.82 15.03
CA LYS A 128 -0.69 0.31 14.82
C LYS A 128 0.46 0.16 15.82
N GLU A 129 1.70 0.24 15.36
CA GLU A 129 2.85 0.25 16.27
C GLU A 129 2.72 1.44 17.23
N GLY A 130 2.68 1.18 18.54
CA GLY A 130 2.62 2.21 19.59
C GLY A 130 1.33 2.26 20.43
N GLU A 131 0.40 1.32 20.29
CA GLU A 131 -0.74 1.08 21.21
C GLU A 131 -0.48 -0.07 22.19
#